data_AF-A0A1B3LTZ0-F1
#
_entry.id   AF-A0A1B3LTZ0-F1
#
_cell.length_a   1.000
_cell.length_b   1.000
_cell.length_c   1.000
_cell.angle_alpha   90.00
_cell.angle_beta   90.00
_cell.angle_gamma   90.00
#
_symmetry.space_group_name_H-M   'P 1'
#
loop_
_entity.id
_entity.type
_entity.pdbx_description
1 polymer ?
#
loop_
_entity_poly.entity_id
_entity_poly.type
_entity_poly.pdbx_seq_one_letter_code
_entity_poly.pdbx_strand_id
1 'polypeptide(L)'
;MGESRAVNQHSASASIDIRIVVPPIMRVLENSHPVQLIAESGGDWSAEQRLVVLSTMKRGFCVTLRMNTSDVEAWRLQTEQSGGITLSPVSDGYRLCTPRPGRYTLLLQHEFEASGNSAMQSLRWPVQTDISAI
;
A
#
# COMPACT_ATOMS: atom_id res chain seq x y z
N MET A 1 1.25 -70.03 46.55
CA MET A 1 2.42 -69.19 46.25
C MET A 1 2.42 -68.93 44.75
N GLY A 2 2.27 -67.68 44.31
CA GLY A 2 2.16 -67.34 42.89
C GLY A 2 1.96 -65.84 42.73
N GLU A 3 2.97 -65.06 43.10
CA GLU A 3 2.95 -63.60 42.98
C GLU A 3 3.34 -63.21 41.55
N SER A 4 2.36 -62.80 40.75
CA SER A 4 2.59 -62.21 39.43
C SER A 4 3.20 -60.82 39.59
N ARG A 5 4.49 -60.69 39.24
CA ARG A 5 5.18 -59.39 39.16
C ARG A 5 4.52 -58.51 38.10
N ALA A 6 3.87 -57.43 38.54
CA ALA A 6 3.48 -56.35 37.65
C ALA A 6 4.75 -55.72 37.05
N VAL A 7 4.92 -55.88 35.74
CA VAL A 7 5.93 -55.15 34.97
C VAL A 7 5.47 -53.70 34.90
N ASN A 8 6.17 -52.81 35.60
CA ASN A 8 6.06 -51.37 35.40
C ASN A 8 6.56 -51.03 33.99
N GLN A 9 5.64 -51.04 33.02
CA GLN A 9 5.86 -50.46 31.71
C GLN A 9 5.95 -48.94 31.89
N HIS A 10 7.18 -48.43 31.92
CA HIS A 10 7.42 -47.00 31.84
C HIS A 10 7.17 -46.58 30.39
N SER A 11 5.96 -46.09 30.12
CA SER A 11 5.63 -45.46 28.85
C SER A 11 6.42 -44.15 28.74
N ALA A 12 7.51 -44.18 27.97
CA ALA A 12 8.23 -42.98 27.57
C ALA A 12 7.37 -42.23 26.54
N SER A 13 6.75 -41.12 26.94
CA SER A 13 6.08 -40.20 26.02
C SER A 13 6.97 -38.98 25.80
N ALA A 14 7.14 -38.60 24.55
CA ALA A 14 7.74 -37.34 24.16
C ALA A 14 6.68 -36.55 23.39
N SER A 15 6.39 -35.33 23.84
CA SER A 15 5.59 -34.38 23.10
C SER A 15 6.51 -33.33 22.47
N ILE A 16 6.24 -32.98 21.22
CA ILE A 16 6.91 -31.89 20.52
C ILE A 16 5.85 -30.82 20.25
N ASP A 17 6.09 -29.60 20.74
CA ASP A 17 5.32 -28.42 20.39
C ASP A 17 6.06 -27.68 19.27
N ILE A 18 5.41 -27.54 18.11
CA ILE A 18 5.94 -26.79 16.97
C ILE A 18 5.12 -25.53 16.81
N ARG A 19 5.77 -24.37 17.00
CA ARG A 19 5.16 -23.06 16.74
C ARG A 19 5.70 -22.48 15.44
N ILE A 20 4.82 -22.33 14.45
CA ILE A 20 5.12 -21.63 13.19
C ILE A 20 4.74 -20.16 13.36
N VAL A 21 5.70 -19.24 13.26
CA VAL A 21 5.47 -17.80 13.32
C VAL A 21 5.72 -17.20 11.94
N VAL A 22 4.66 -16.70 11.29
CA VAL A 22 4.77 -15.97 10.03
C VAL A 22 4.79 -14.47 10.33
N PRO A 23 5.87 -13.75 10.01
CA PRO A 23 5.93 -12.31 10.24
C PRO A 23 4.93 -11.59 9.31
N PRO A 24 4.31 -10.50 9.79
CA PRO A 24 3.47 -9.69 8.91
C PRO A 24 4.33 -9.01 7.85
N ILE A 25 3.78 -8.88 6.64
CA ILE A 25 4.45 -8.28 5.49
C ILE A 25 3.60 -7.15 4.91
N MET A 26 4.27 -6.14 4.36
CA MET A 26 3.69 -5.10 3.52
C MET A 26 4.59 -4.92 2.31
N ARG A 27 4.01 -4.95 1.11
CA ARG A 27 4.77 -4.83 -0.12
C ARG A 27 3.95 -4.15 -1.21
N VAL A 28 4.58 -3.21 -1.91
CA VAL A 28 4.10 -2.70 -3.19
C VAL A 28 4.47 -3.73 -4.27
N LEU A 29 3.45 -4.33 -4.89
CA LEU A 29 3.61 -5.30 -5.97
C LEU A 29 3.67 -4.63 -7.34
N GLU A 30 2.96 -3.51 -7.50
CA GLU A 30 2.91 -2.73 -8.74
C GLU A 30 2.77 -1.26 -8.38
N ASN A 31 3.53 -0.40 -9.05
CA ASN A 31 3.37 1.05 -9.01
C ASN A 31 3.62 1.58 -10.42
N SER A 32 2.59 1.51 -11.25
CA SER A 32 2.64 1.88 -12.67
C SER A 32 2.06 3.28 -12.86
N HIS A 33 2.80 4.14 -13.52
CA HIS A 33 2.42 5.51 -13.86
C HIS A 33 3.20 5.95 -15.10
N PRO A 34 2.74 6.95 -15.87
CA PRO A 34 3.53 7.49 -16.96
C PRO A 34 4.86 8.06 -16.45
N VAL A 35 5.92 7.94 -17.25
CA VAL A 35 7.24 8.51 -16.92
C VAL A 35 7.22 10.03 -17.05
N GLN A 36 6.45 10.53 -18.01
CA GLN A 36 6.25 11.94 -18.30
C GLN A 36 4.77 12.22 -18.52
N LEU A 37 4.33 13.36 -18.02
CA LEU A 37 3.02 13.94 -18.24
C LEU A 37 3.10 14.89 -19.41
N ILE A 38 2.12 14.81 -20.30
CA ILE A 38 1.96 15.71 -21.44
C ILE A 38 0.82 16.66 -21.07
N ALA A 39 1.06 17.96 -21.22
CA ALA A 39 0.05 18.97 -20.93
C ALA A 39 -1.17 18.77 -21.85
N GLU A 40 -2.35 18.85 -21.28
CA GLU A 40 -3.61 18.86 -22.02
C GLU A 40 -3.81 20.21 -22.72
N SER A 41 -4.86 20.32 -23.54
CA SER A 41 -5.17 21.56 -24.27
C SER A 41 -5.39 22.78 -23.37
N GLY A 42 -5.68 22.57 -22.08
CA GLY A 42 -5.79 23.61 -21.05
C GLY A 42 -4.50 23.96 -20.31
N GLY A 43 -3.39 23.26 -20.59
CA GLY A 43 -2.10 23.45 -19.90
C GLY A 43 -1.94 22.63 -18.62
N ASP A 44 -3.02 22.06 -18.09
CA ASP A 44 -2.99 21.14 -16.95
C ASP A 44 -2.45 19.76 -17.36
N TRP A 45 -2.01 18.98 -16.37
CA TRP A 45 -1.64 17.58 -16.57
C TRP A 45 -2.61 16.64 -15.89
N SER A 46 -2.94 15.54 -16.55
CA SER A 46 -3.64 14.42 -15.92
C SER A 46 -2.92 13.10 -16.19
N ALA A 47 -3.08 12.16 -15.27
CA ALA A 47 -2.60 10.80 -15.45
C ALA A 47 -3.23 9.81 -14.49
N GLU A 48 -3.19 8.54 -14.90
CA GLU A 48 -3.59 7.42 -14.08
C GLU A 48 -2.36 6.69 -13.50
N GLN A 49 -2.42 6.40 -12.21
CA GLN A 49 -1.47 5.53 -11.52
C GLN A 49 -2.20 4.25 -11.07
N ARG A 50 -1.65 3.10 -11.43
CA ARG A 50 -2.09 1.80 -10.94
C ARG A 50 -1.17 1.33 -9.83
N LEU A 51 -1.71 1.22 -8.63
CA LEU A 51 -0.99 0.82 -7.43
C LEU A 51 -1.54 -0.50 -6.88
N VAL A 52 -0.70 -1.54 -6.81
CA VAL A 52 -1.08 -2.83 -6.21
C VAL A 52 -0.27 -3.05 -4.94
N VAL A 53 -0.97 -3.20 -3.81
CA VAL A 53 -0.35 -3.42 -2.50
C VAL A 53 -0.82 -4.73 -1.91
N LEU A 54 0.11 -5.49 -1.34
CA LEU A 54 -0.17 -6.66 -0.52
C LEU A 54 0.21 -6.37 0.92
N SER A 55 -0.72 -6.59 1.85
CA SER A 55 -0.47 -6.48 3.29
C SER A 55 -1.11 -7.63 4.04
N THR A 56 -0.36 -8.23 4.97
CA THR A 56 -0.87 -9.19 5.95
C THR A 56 -1.01 -8.56 7.34
N MET A 57 -0.89 -7.23 7.45
CA MET A 57 -1.05 -6.49 8.70
C MET A 57 -2.49 -6.57 9.19
N LYS A 58 -2.67 -7.03 10.44
CA LYS A 58 -4.01 -7.15 11.06
C LYS A 58 -4.71 -5.81 11.27
N ARG A 59 -3.93 -4.74 11.48
CA ARG A 59 -4.45 -3.37 11.72
C ARG A 59 -4.58 -2.56 10.42
N GLY A 60 -4.22 -3.16 9.29
CA GLY A 60 -4.20 -2.46 8.01
C GLY A 60 -2.90 -1.72 7.72
N PHE A 61 -2.96 -0.85 6.71
CA PHE A 61 -1.84 -0.03 6.26
C PHE A 61 -2.35 1.27 5.65
N CYS A 62 -1.45 2.23 5.51
CA CYS A 62 -1.69 3.43 4.73
C CYS A 62 -0.62 3.56 3.64
N VAL A 63 -1.03 4.09 2.49
CA VAL A 63 -0.16 4.63 1.46
C VAL A 63 -0.22 6.13 1.57
N THR A 64 0.94 6.78 1.62
CA THR A 64 1.04 8.24 1.54
C THR A 64 1.61 8.60 0.18
N LEU A 65 0.91 9.45 -0.55
CA LEU A 65 1.30 9.99 -1.84
C LEU A 65 1.69 11.45 -1.63
N ARG A 66 2.89 11.83 -2.06
CA ARG A 66 3.45 13.17 -1.82
C ARG A 66 3.97 13.80 -3.09
N MET A 67 3.83 15.11 -3.18
CA MET A 67 4.37 15.89 -4.29
C MET A 67 5.88 16.07 -4.12
N ASN A 68 6.66 15.83 -5.18
CA ASN A 68 8.12 15.98 -5.19
C ASN A 68 8.62 17.06 -6.18
N THR A 69 7.74 17.97 -6.61
CA THR A 69 8.11 19.12 -7.46
C THR A 69 7.36 20.37 -7.05
N SER A 70 7.96 21.54 -7.33
CA SER A 70 7.34 22.86 -7.22
C SER A 70 6.66 23.33 -8.50
N ASP A 71 6.75 22.56 -9.60
CA ASP A 71 6.18 22.92 -10.91
C ASP A 71 4.64 22.79 -10.97
N VAL A 72 4.04 22.22 -9.92
CA VAL A 72 2.60 21.99 -9.78
C VAL A 72 2.04 22.95 -8.73
N GLU A 73 1.02 23.74 -9.10
CA GLU A 73 0.38 24.70 -8.21
C GLU A 73 -0.68 24.04 -7.33
N ALA A 74 -1.50 23.17 -7.92
CA ALA A 74 -2.51 22.39 -7.23
C ALA A 74 -2.51 20.93 -7.69
N TRP A 75 -2.81 20.02 -6.77
CA TRP A 75 -2.93 18.60 -7.07
C TRP A 75 -4.24 18.06 -6.50
N ARG A 76 -5.01 17.39 -7.36
CA ARG A 76 -6.23 16.66 -7.00
C ARG A 76 -6.04 15.17 -7.28
N LEU A 77 -6.46 14.36 -6.31
CA LEU A 77 -6.43 12.90 -6.40
C LEU A 77 -7.85 12.35 -6.27
N GLN A 78 -8.22 11.49 -7.21
CA GLN A 78 -9.47 10.75 -7.20
C GLN A 78 -9.17 9.25 -7.25
N THR A 79 -10.00 8.46 -6.58
CA THR A 79 -9.95 7.00 -6.62
C THR A 79 -11.33 6.46 -6.32
N GLU A 80 -11.66 5.30 -6.85
CA GLU A 80 -12.82 4.55 -6.38
C GLU A 80 -12.61 4.18 -4.91
N GLN A 81 -13.50 4.65 -4.03
CA GLN A 81 -13.48 4.29 -2.61
C GLN A 81 -14.28 3.01 -2.39
N SER A 82 -13.74 1.88 -2.87
CA SER A 82 -14.31 0.55 -2.62
C SER A 82 -13.46 -0.24 -1.63
N GLY A 83 -14.04 -1.28 -1.03
CA GLY A 83 -13.31 -2.20 -0.14
C GLY A 83 -12.84 -1.62 1.20
N GLY A 84 -13.40 -0.50 1.65
CA GLY A 84 -13.07 0.13 2.95
C GLY A 84 -11.79 0.97 2.92
N ILE A 85 -11.36 1.39 1.73
CA ILE A 85 -10.25 2.33 1.54
C ILE A 85 -10.76 3.75 1.79
N THR A 86 -10.07 4.49 2.66
CA THR A 86 -10.36 5.90 2.92
C THR A 86 -9.27 6.77 2.34
N LEU A 87 -9.66 7.69 1.46
CA LEU A 87 -8.79 8.77 0.97
C LEU A 87 -8.92 9.99 1.89
N SER A 88 -7.80 10.50 2.38
CA SER A 88 -7.77 11.70 3.22
C SER A 88 -6.66 12.64 2.75
N PRO A 89 -6.95 13.94 2.55
CA PRO A 89 -5.91 14.92 2.27
C PRO A 89 -5.00 15.09 3.49
N VAL A 90 -3.71 15.29 3.25
CA VAL A 90 -2.70 15.64 4.27
C VAL A 90 -1.91 16.88 3.81
N SER A 91 -1.04 17.42 4.66
CA SER A 91 -0.35 18.70 4.41
C SER A 91 0.43 18.79 3.08
N ASP A 92 0.97 17.67 2.62
CA ASP A 92 1.87 17.57 1.44
C ASP A 92 1.38 16.54 0.40
N GLY A 93 0.09 16.19 0.45
CA GLY A 93 -0.50 15.26 -0.51
C GLY A 93 -1.71 14.50 0.03
N TYR A 94 -1.71 13.19 -0.19
CA TYR A 94 -2.86 12.34 0.11
C TYR A 94 -2.46 11.07 0.86
N ARG A 95 -3.35 10.61 1.73
CA ARG A 95 -3.21 9.35 2.44
C ARG A 95 -4.39 8.43 2.12
N LEU A 96 -4.07 7.21 1.70
CA LEU A 96 -5.01 6.13 1.43
C LEU A 96 -4.83 5.06 2.51
N CYS A 97 -5.81 4.85 3.37
CA CYS A 97 -5.74 3.84 4.43
C CYS A 97 -6.76 2.73 4.19
N THR A 98 -6.38 1.50 4.53
CA THR A 98 -7.32 0.36 4.63
C THR A 98 -7.15 -0.31 5.99
N PRO A 99 -8.24 -0.69 6.67
CA PRO A 99 -8.18 -1.32 7.98
C PRO A 99 -7.96 -2.84 7.92
N ARG A 100 -7.98 -3.45 6.73
CA ARG A 100 -7.96 -4.91 6.56
C ARG A 100 -6.70 -5.39 5.84
N PRO A 101 -6.20 -6.60 6.16
CA PRO A 101 -5.20 -7.26 5.36
C PRO A 101 -5.80 -7.70 4.02
N GLY A 102 -4.96 -7.82 3.00
CA GLY A 102 -5.37 -8.27 1.68
C GLY A 102 -4.46 -7.77 0.56
N ARG A 103 -4.87 -8.09 -0.67
CA ARG A 103 -4.32 -7.51 -1.89
C ARG A 103 -5.28 -6.44 -2.39
N TYR A 104 -4.76 -5.23 -2.55
CA TYR A 104 -5.51 -4.06 -3.00
C TYR A 104 -4.98 -3.64 -4.36
N THR A 105 -5.89 -3.42 -5.30
CA THR A 105 -5.61 -2.84 -6.62
C THR A 105 -6.29 -1.48 -6.65
N LEU A 106 -5.50 -0.42 -6.71
CA LEU A 106 -5.96 0.96 -6.67
C LEU A 106 -5.72 1.59 -8.03
N LEU A 107 -6.76 2.24 -8.55
CA LEU A 107 -6.68 3.07 -9.74
C LEU A 107 -6.81 4.52 -9.32
N LEU A 108 -5.71 5.24 -9.40
CA LEU A 108 -5.57 6.59 -8.89
C LEU A 108 -5.56 7.56 -10.06
N GLN A 109 -6.51 8.48 -10.08
CA GLN A 109 -6.60 9.54 -11.09
C GLN A 109 -6.02 10.82 -10.51
N HIS A 110 -4.98 11.33 -11.16
CA HIS A 110 -4.27 12.52 -10.76
C HIS A 110 -4.58 13.66 -11.73
N GLU A 111 -4.92 14.82 -11.17
CA GLU A 111 -5.04 16.09 -11.88
C GLU A 111 -4.04 17.07 -11.25
N PHE A 112 -3.19 17.66 -12.07
CA PHE A 112 -2.15 18.60 -11.67
C PHE A 112 -2.34 19.92 -12.41
N GLU A 113 -2.51 21.00 -11.65
CA GLU A 113 -2.61 22.35 -12.18
C GLU A 113 -1.21 22.91 -12.42
N ALA A 114 -0.97 23.41 -13.63
CA ALA A 114 0.34 23.89 -14.02
C ALA A 114 0.66 25.24 -13.40
N SER A 115 1.86 25.36 -12.81
CA SER A 115 2.42 26.68 -12.50
C SER A 115 2.62 27.47 -13.80
N GLY A 116 2.27 28.75 -13.82
CA GLY A 116 2.09 29.54 -15.05
C GLY A 116 3.23 29.58 -16.09
N ASN A 117 4.46 29.15 -15.74
CA ASN A 117 5.57 29.02 -16.69
C ASN A 117 5.76 27.61 -17.29
N SER A 118 5.04 26.62 -16.78
CA SER A 118 5.26 25.19 -17.04
C SER A 118 4.16 24.55 -17.89
N ALA A 119 3.04 25.24 -18.14
CA ALA A 119 1.84 24.75 -18.84
C ALA A 119 2.05 24.20 -20.27
N MET A 120 3.24 24.34 -20.85
CA MET A 120 3.57 23.81 -22.19
C MET A 120 4.71 22.79 -22.19
N GLN A 121 5.19 22.38 -21.02
CA GLN A 121 6.33 21.46 -20.90
C GLN A 121 5.91 20.06 -20.44
N SER A 122 6.69 19.06 -20.85
CA SER A 122 6.56 17.71 -20.33
C SER A 122 7.06 17.65 -18.88
N LEU A 123 6.23 17.18 -17.96
CA LEU A 123 6.57 17.09 -16.54
C LEU A 123 6.92 15.64 -16.16
N ARG A 124 8.05 15.40 -15.49
CA ARG A 124 8.35 14.06 -14.94
C ARG A 124 7.35 13.70 -13.85
N TRP A 125 7.04 12.41 -13.68
CA TRP A 125 6.06 11.94 -12.71
C TRP A 125 6.17 12.60 -11.31
N PRO A 126 5.11 13.33 -10.88
CA PRO A 126 4.99 14.07 -9.63
C PRO A 126 5.42 13.46 -8.33
N VAL A 127 4.97 12.21 -8.23
CA VAL A 127 4.34 11.72 -7.01
C VAL A 127 5.19 10.61 -6.43
N GLN A 128 5.67 10.84 -5.22
CA GLN A 128 6.32 9.81 -4.43
C GLN A 128 5.27 8.99 -3.69
N THR A 129 5.45 7.66 -3.70
CA THR A 129 4.56 6.72 -3.00
C THR A 129 5.32 6.07 -1.85
N ASP A 130 4.84 6.25 -0.63
CA ASP A 130 5.37 5.63 0.58
C ASP A 130 4.30 4.74 1.23
N ILE A 131 4.70 3.62 1.83
CA ILE A 131 3.81 2.69 2.53
C ILE A 131 4.17 2.58 4.01
N SER A 132 3.17 2.61 4.88
CA SER A 132 3.35 2.52 6.33
C SER A 132 2.26 1.66 7.00
N ALA A 133 2.61 1.03 8.12
CA ALA A 133 1.65 0.33 8.99
C ALA A 133 0.82 1.31 9.84
N ILE A 134 -0.31 0.83 10.38
CA ILE A 134 -1.20 1.53 11.33
C ILE A 134 -1.04 1.00 12.75
#